data_AF-A0AAT9RG33-F1
#
_entry.id   AF-A0AAT9RG33-F1
#
_cell.length_a   1.000
_cell.length_b   1.000
_cell.length_c   1.000
_cell.angle_alpha   90.00
_cell.angle_beta   90.00
_cell.angle_gamma   90.00
#
_symmetry.space_group_name_H-M   'P 1'
#
loop_
_entity.id
_entity.type
_entity.pdbx_description
1 polymer ?
#
loop_
_entity_poly.entity_id
_entity_poly.type
_entity_poly.pdbx_seq_one_letter_code
_entity_poly.pdbx_strand_id
1 'polypeptide(L)' 'MEVAPGFPGLVPVRDSKNPDGPVMVINRSAWHRFVDTVRTLP' A
#
# COMPACT_ATOMS: atom_id res chain seq x y z
N MET A 1 7.69 4.59 5.20
CA MET A 1 7.07 4.66 3.85
C MET A 1 7.80 3.66 2.98
N GLU A 2 7.20 2.51 2.68
CA GLU A 2 7.77 1.60 1.69
C GLU A 2 7.58 2.20 0.29
N VAL A 3 8.62 2.15 -0.51
CA VAL A 3 8.60 2.47 -1.94
C VAL A 3 8.89 1.16 -2.66
N ALA A 4 8.27 0.93 -3.83
CA ALA A 4 8.58 -0.20 -4.70
C ALA A 4 9.42 0.30 -5.91
N PRO A 5 10.76 0.34 -5.80
CA PRO A 5 11.61 0.61 -6.96
C PRO A 5 11.31 -0.42 -8.06
N GLY A 6 11.11 0.05 -9.29
CA GLY A 6 10.83 -0.82 -10.44
C GLY A 6 9.34 -1.05 -10.76
N PHE A 7 8.42 -0.65 -9.87
CA PHE A 7 6.97 -0.78 -10.09
C PHE A 7 6.25 0.56 -9.91
N PRO A 8 6.42 1.50 -10.86
CA PRO A 8 5.75 2.79 -10.79
C PRO A 8 4.23 2.60 -10.77
N GLY A 9 3.55 3.32 -9.87
CA GLY A 9 2.09 3.27 -9.74
C GLY A 9 1.56 2.21 -8.77
N LEU A 10 2.42 1.46 -8.09
CA LEU A 10 2.02 0.54 -7.02
C LEU A 10 2.43 1.05 -5.63
N VAL A 11 1.73 0.52 -4.61
CA VAL A 11 2.02 0.67 -3.19
C VAL A 11 2.14 -0.73 -2.59
N PRO A 12 3.34 -1.18 -2.18
CA PRO A 12 3.52 -2.45 -1.49
C PRO A 12 3.05 -2.34 -0.04
N VAL A 13 2.45 -3.42 0.47
CA VAL A 13 2.08 -3.61 1.88
C VAL A 13 2.61 -4.97 2.33
N ARG A 14 3.53 -4.97 3.30
CA ARG A 14 4.05 -6.19 3.94
C ARG A 14 3.33 -6.49 5.25
N ASP A 15 3.21 -7.78 5.54
CA ASP A 15 2.89 -8.23 6.90
C ASP A 15 4.13 -8.04 7.79
N SER A 16 3.99 -7.21 8.83
CA SER A 16 5.08 -6.94 9.77
C SER A 16 5.49 -8.17 10.58
N LYS A 17 4.61 -9.17 10.70
CA LYS A 17 4.86 -10.41 11.45
C LYS A 17 5.49 -11.51 10.59
N ASN A 18 5.51 -11.34 9.27
CA ASN A 18 6.18 -12.24 8.33
C ASN A 18 6.92 -11.40 7.27
N PRO A 19 8.04 -10.76 7.63
CA PRO A 19 8.71 -9.79 6.77
C PRO A 19 9.24 -10.38 5.46
N ASP A 20 9.54 -11.69 5.45
CA ASP A 20 10.00 -12.44 4.28
C ASP A 20 8.87 -13.09 3.48
N GLY A 21 7.62 -12.90 3.92
CA GLY A 21 6.44 -13.41 3.25
C GLY A 21 6.06 -12.64 1.97
N PRO A 22 4.98 -13.08 1.29
CA PRO A 22 4.48 -12.42 0.10
C PRO A 22 4.11 -10.94 0.33
N VAL A 23 4.37 -10.09 -0.67
CA VAL A 23 4.02 -8.67 -0.63
C VAL A 23 2.68 -8.44 -1.33
N MET A 24 1.73 -7.80 -0.64
CA MET A 24 0.49 -7.35 -1.27
C MET A 24 0.75 -6.05 -2.04
N VAL A 25 0.35 -5.98 -3.31
CA VAL A 25 0.50 -4.77 -4.13
C VAL A 25 -0.86 -4.13 -4.42
N ILE A 26 -0.95 -2.82 -4.16
CA ILE A 26 -2.16 -2.04 -4.38
C ILE A 26 -1.87 -0.96 -5.42
N ASN A 27 -2.79 -0.72 -6.35
CA ASN A 27 -2.68 0.41 -7.27
C ASN A 27 -2.67 1.73 -6.49
N ARG A 28 -1.78 2.66 -6.86
CA ARG A 28 -1.62 3.95 -6.18
C ARG A 28 -2.91 4.78 -6.14
N SER A 29 -3.74 4.72 -7.18
CA SER A 29 -5.03 5.43 -7.19
C SER A 29 -6.02 4.84 -6.18
N ALA A 30 -6.02 3.52 -6.00
CA ALA A 30 -6.86 2.85 -5.02
C ALA A 30 -6.37 3.14 -3.58
N TRP A 31 -5.05 3.13 -3.35
CA TRP A 31 -4.47 3.51 -2.06
C TRP A 31 -4.81 4.95 -1.67
N HIS A 32 -4.74 5.89 -2.63
CA HIS A 32 -5.13 7.28 -2.39
C HIS A 32 -6.59 7.41 -1.96
N ARG A 33 -7.51 6.79 -2.70
CA ARG A 33 -8.95 6.76 -2.36
C ARG A 33 -9.21 6.16 -0.98
N PHE A 34 -8.51 5.08 -0.63
CA PHE A 34 -8.60 4.46 0.68
C PHE A 34 -8.20 5.41 1.81
N VAL A 35 -7.02 6.04 1.69
CA VAL A 35 -6.53 6.99 2.71
C VAL A 35 -7.43 8.21 2.85
N ASP A 36 -7.90 8.76 1.73
CA ASP A 36 -8.87 9.87 1.73
C ASP A 36 -10.14 9.46 2.48
N THR A 37 -10.68 8.28 2.15
CA THR A 37 -11.87 7.75 2.81
C THR A 37 -11.65 7.62 4.30
N VAL A 38 -10.59 6.94 4.74
CA VAL A 38 -10.27 6.74 6.17
C VAL A 38 -10.14 8.05 6.92
N ARG A 39 -9.54 9.09 6.32
CA ARG A 39 -9.41 10.41 6.94
C ARG A 39 -10.77 11.09 7.16
N THR A 40 -11.73 10.80 6.30
CA THR A 40 -13.07 11.41 6.32
C THR A 40 -14.12 10.55 7.02
N LEU A 41 -13.77 9.32 7.44
CA LEU A 41 -14.67 8.50 8.25
C LEU A 41 -14.88 9.16 9.62
N PRO A 42 -16.12 9.26 10.11
CA PRO A 42 -16.45 9.83 11.41
C PRO A 42 -15.92 8.98 12.59
#